data_AF-A0AAU8LVC4-F1
#
_entry.id   AF-A0AAU8LVC4-F1
#
_cell.length_a   1.000
_cell.length_b   1.000
_cell.length_c   1.000
_cell.angle_alpha   90.00
_cell.angle_beta   90.00
_cell.angle_gamma   90.00
#
_symmetry.space_group_name_H-M   'P 1'
#
loop_
_entity.id
_entity.type
_entity.pdbx_description
1 polymer ?
#
loop_
_entity_poly.entity_id
_entity_poly.type
_entity_poly.pdbx_seq_one_letter_code
_entity_poly.pdbx_strand_id
1 'polypeptide(L)'
;MEQDRIKVLRAKIDYAETVRDNYKNTPPVLQEVNSCYLDTLNQEIEDLEKSYIADKNQRKYSRVKIQRPVHLKFSSAQYEGILDNISLGGFFVNGVFKQPKSNICKIDLKESARSLKHSIHAVGLIVRIFNSGIAIVFVGMKSKYYRNLKIELLTHATIPSVLRDEIAQQDIFEFDGDFVCNRNFTLNRDKLKKLLDRP
;
A
#
# COMPACT_ATOMS: atom_id res chain seq x y z
N MET A 1 -1.46 -3.45 -17.23
CA MET A 1 -0.42 -4.09 -18.08
C MET A 1 -0.08 -5.49 -17.57
N GLU A 2 0.52 -5.67 -16.39
CA GLU A 2 0.85 -7.02 -15.87
C GLU A 2 -0.38 -7.86 -15.47
N GLN A 3 -1.38 -7.24 -14.82
CA GLN A 3 -2.64 -7.94 -14.47
C GLN A 3 -3.42 -8.40 -15.72
N ASP A 4 -3.39 -7.60 -16.79
CA ASP A 4 -4.04 -7.96 -18.06
C ASP A 4 -3.33 -9.15 -18.71
N ARG A 5 -1.99 -9.18 -18.64
CA ARG A 5 -1.17 -10.31 -19.13
C ARG A 5 -1.42 -11.59 -18.33
N ILE A 6 -1.50 -11.52 -17.00
CA ILE A 6 -1.86 -12.67 -16.15
C ILE A 6 -3.25 -13.20 -16.52
N LYS A 7 -4.23 -12.32 -16.71
CA LYS A 7 -5.59 -12.72 -17.12
C LYS A 7 -5.60 -13.43 -18.48
N VAL A 8 -4.83 -12.93 -19.44
CA VAL A 8 -4.68 -13.57 -20.77
C VAL A 8 -4.00 -14.94 -20.67
N LEU A 9 -2.95 -15.07 -19.86
CA LEU A 9 -2.25 -16.36 -19.67
C LEU A 9 -3.15 -17.41 -19.02
N ARG A 10 -3.96 -17.05 -18.02
CA ARG A 10 -4.95 -17.97 -17.42
C ARG A 10 -5.96 -18.48 -18.45
N ALA A 11 -6.50 -17.58 -19.28
CA ALA A 11 -7.42 -17.98 -20.34
C ALA A 11 -6.76 -18.95 -21.37
N LYS A 12 -5.46 -18.78 -21.65
CA LYS A 12 -4.70 -19.70 -22.52
C LYS A 12 -4.46 -21.05 -21.86
N ILE A 13 -4.17 -21.08 -20.56
CA ILE A 13 -4.02 -22.31 -19.78
C ILE A 13 -5.35 -23.08 -19.78
N ASP A 14 -6.46 -22.43 -19.41
CA ASP A 14 -7.79 -23.04 -19.38
C ASP A 14 -8.17 -23.67 -20.75
N TYR A 15 -7.86 -22.95 -21.83
CA TYR A 15 -8.08 -23.45 -23.19
C TYR A 15 -7.18 -24.66 -23.51
N ALA A 16 -5.88 -24.58 -23.21
CA ALA A 16 -4.94 -25.66 -23.47
C ALA A 16 -5.24 -26.92 -22.64
N GLU A 17 -5.73 -26.78 -21.41
CA GLU A 17 -6.21 -27.90 -20.59
C GLU A 17 -7.45 -28.56 -21.20
N THR A 18 -8.43 -27.76 -21.63
CA THR A 18 -9.63 -28.24 -22.32
C THR A 18 -9.27 -29.02 -23.59
N VAL A 19 -8.32 -28.49 -24.36
CA VAL A 19 -7.83 -29.13 -25.60
C VAL A 19 -7.05 -30.41 -25.29
N ARG A 20 -6.29 -30.47 -24.19
CA ARG A 20 -5.58 -31.70 -23.74
C ARG A 20 -6.55 -32.84 -23.47
N ASP A 21 -7.67 -32.54 -22.81
CA ASP A 21 -8.68 -33.55 -22.47
C ASP A 21 -9.36 -34.12 -23.72
N ASN A 22 -9.52 -33.30 -24.77
CA ASN A 22 -10.01 -33.75 -26.07
C ASN A 22 -8.99 -34.62 -26.81
N TYR A 23 -7.70 -34.53 -26.48
CA TYR A 23 -6.66 -35.31 -27.15
C TYR A 23 -6.47 -36.75 -26.65
N LYS A 24 -7.21 -37.18 -25.62
CA LYS A 24 -7.10 -38.52 -25.02
C LYS A 24 -7.25 -39.69 -26.02
N ASN A 25 -7.87 -39.45 -27.18
CA ASN A 25 -8.13 -40.45 -28.23
C ASN A 25 -7.40 -40.14 -29.57
N THR A 26 -6.41 -39.25 -29.58
CA THR A 26 -5.67 -38.80 -30.78
C THR A 26 -4.19 -39.23 -30.73
N PRO A 27 -3.40 -39.02 -31.81
CA PRO A 27 -1.99 -39.37 -31.82
C PRO A 27 -1.21 -38.82 -30.61
N PRO A 28 -0.38 -39.63 -29.94
CA PRO A 28 0.34 -39.26 -28.71
C PRO A 28 1.14 -37.95 -28.82
N VAL A 29 1.66 -37.66 -30.01
CA VAL A 29 2.42 -36.44 -30.32
C VAL A 29 1.63 -35.16 -30.01
N LEU A 30 0.32 -35.12 -30.24
CA LEU A 30 -0.51 -33.94 -29.95
C LEU A 30 -0.69 -33.73 -28.44
N GLN A 31 -0.77 -34.82 -27.69
CA GLN A 31 -0.86 -34.78 -26.24
C GLN A 31 0.46 -34.31 -25.61
N GLU A 32 1.60 -34.79 -26.12
CA GLU A 32 2.94 -34.39 -25.68
C GLU A 32 3.22 -32.90 -25.98
N VAL A 33 2.96 -32.46 -27.21
CA VAL A 33 3.15 -31.05 -27.61
C VAL A 33 2.29 -30.12 -26.75
N ASN A 34 1.03 -30.49 -26.50
CA ASN A 34 0.14 -29.68 -25.66
C ASN A 34 0.58 -29.67 -24.19
N SER A 35 1.15 -30.77 -23.69
CA SER A 35 1.69 -30.83 -22.32
C SER A 35 2.90 -29.91 -22.16
N CYS A 36 3.82 -29.92 -23.13
CA CYS A 36 4.97 -29.00 -23.17
C CYS A 36 4.54 -27.51 -23.24
N TYR A 37 3.48 -27.22 -24.01
CA TYR A 37 2.91 -25.88 -24.08
C TYR A 37 2.31 -25.43 -22.74
N LEU A 38 1.58 -26.32 -22.05
CA LEU A 38 1.04 -26.06 -20.71
C LEU A 38 2.13 -25.80 -19.68
N ASP A 39 3.20 -26.60 -19.68
CA ASP A 39 4.34 -26.40 -18.77
C ASP A 39 4.98 -25.03 -18.98
N THR A 40 5.13 -24.61 -20.24
CA THR A 40 5.66 -23.28 -20.59
C THR A 40 4.76 -22.15 -20.08
N LEU A 41 3.44 -22.26 -20.27
CA LEU A 41 2.48 -21.25 -19.80
C LEU A 41 2.43 -21.19 -18.26
N ASN A 42 2.50 -22.34 -17.60
CA ASN A 42 2.53 -22.45 -16.15
C ASN A 42 3.80 -21.85 -15.55
N GLN A 43 4.95 -22.05 -16.20
CA GLN A 43 6.20 -21.41 -15.78
C GLN A 43 6.12 -19.87 -15.96
N GLU A 44 5.62 -19.40 -17.10
CA GLU A 44 5.51 -17.96 -17.37
C GLU A 44 4.57 -17.26 -16.39
N ILE A 45 3.42 -17.86 -16.05
CA ILE A 45 2.51 -17.29 -15.07
C ILE A 45 3.11 -17.30 -13.66
N GLU A 46 3.83 -18.36 -13.28
CA GLU A 46 4.49 -18.43 -11.98
C GLU A 46 5.57 -17.36 -11.84
N ASP A 47 6.38 -17.14 -12.88
CA ASP A 47 7.42 -16.12 -12.89
C ASP A 47 6.83 -14.70 -12.86
N LEU A 48 5.75 -14.45 -13.59
CA LEU A 48 5.03 -13.17 -13.56
C LEU A 48 4.36 -12.93 -12.20
N GLU A 49 3.77 -13.95 -11.58
CA GLU A 49 3.17 -13.83 -10.26
C GLU A 49 4.24 -13.59 -9.19
N LYS A 50 5.38 -14.29 -9.25
CA LYS A 50 6.54 -14.05 -8.37
C LYS A 50 7.09 -12.64 -8.54
N SER A 51 7.28 -12.18 -9.77
CA SER A 51 7.74 -10.83 -10.08
C SER A 51 6.75 -9.77 -9.56
N TYR A 52 5.46 -9.94 -9.82
CA TYR A 52 4.41 -9.04 -9.34
C TYR A 52 4.33 -8.97 -7.80
N ILE A 53 4.52 -10.11 -7.13
CA ILE A 53 4.59 -10.18 -5.66
C ILE A 53 5.89 -9.52 -5.15
N ALA A 54 7.02 -9.72 -5.83
CA ALA A 54 8.30 -9.11 -5.48
C ALA A 54 8.25 -7.57 -5.62
N ASP A 55 7.69 -7.05 -6.72
CA ASP A 55 7.46 -5.62 -6.95
C ASP A 55 6.50 -5.02 -5.93
N LYS A 56 5.45 -5.75 -5.54
CA LYS A 56 4.57 -5.33 -4.43
C LYS A 56 5.25 -5.33 -3.06
N ASN A 57 6.30 -6.12 -2.89
CA ASN A 57 7.04 -6.23 -1.63
C ASN A 57 8.24 -5.27 -1.57
N GLN A 58 8.68 -4.70 -2.70
CA GLN A 58 9.64 -3.61 -2.69
C GLN A 58 9.02 -2.34 -2.12
N ARG A 59 9.76 -1.68 -1.23
CA ARG A 59 9.32 -0.45 -0.59
C ARG A 59 9.43 0.68 -1.60
N LYS A 60 8.30 1.29 -1.94
CA LYS A 60 8.24 2.45 -2.86
C LYS A 60 8.82 3.73 -2.28
N TYR A 61 8.90 3.84 -0.95
CA TYR A 61 9.29 5.07 -0.26
C TYR A 61 10.31 4.81 0.84
N SER A 62 11.27 5.72 0.93
CA SER A 62 12.22 5.80 2.03
C SER A 62 11.49 6.06 3.34
N ARG A 63 11.97 5.41 4.40
CA ARG A 63 11.44 5.55 5.75
C ARG A 63 12.37 6.41 6.57
N VAL A 64 11.82 7.45 7.16
CA VAL A 64 12.49 8.33 8.09
C VAL A 64 12.18 7.86 9.50
N LYS A 65 13.23 7.63 10.31
CA LYS A 65 13.06 7.28 11.72
C LYS A 65 12.63 8.52 12.49
N ILE A 66 11.46 8.46 13.10
CA ILE A 66 10.91 9.56 13.90
C ILE A 66 10.22 8.93 15.10
N GLN A 67 10.71 9.23 16.30
CA GLN A 67 10.10 8.76 17.55
C GLN A 67 9.21 9.83 18.15
N ARG A 68 7.89 9.69 17.97
CA ARG A 68 6.89 10.64 18.47
C ARG A 68 5.59 9.94 18.87
N PRO A 69 4.86 10.48 19.87
CA PRO A 69 3.53 10.00 20.19
C PRO A 69 2.56 10.18 19.02
N VAL A 70 1.73 9.18 18.77
CA VAL A 70 0.65 9.22 17.78
C VAL A 70 -0.65 8.72 18.42
N HIS A 71 -1.74 9.42 18.14
CA HIS A 71 -3.08 9.02 18.56
C HIS A 71 -3.80 8.42 17.36
N LEU A 72 -4.34 7.22 17.55
CA LEU A 72 -5.10 6.51 16.56
C LEU A 72 -6.53 6.35 17.04
N LYS A 73 -7.48 6.98 16.34
CA LYS A 73 -8.90 6.94 16.66
C LYS A 73 -9.61 6.06 15.64
N PHE A 74 -10.01 4.87 16.06
CA PHE A 74 -10.87 3.95 15.31
C PHE A 74 -12.34 4.24 15.65
N SER A 75 -13.27 3.61 14.94
CA SER A 75 -14.70 3.74 15.24
C SER A 75 -15.06 3.21 16.63
N SER A 76 -14.36 2.18 17.11
CA SER A 76 -14.66 1.46 18.35
C SER A 76 -13.72 1.76 19.51
N ALA A 77 -12.55 2.36 19.25
CA ALA A 77 -11.52 2.54 20.27
C ALA A 77 -10.52 3.63 19.88
N GLN A 78 -9.82 4.14 20.88
CA GLN A 78 -8.69 5.05 20.72
C GLN A 78 -7.44 4.41 21.32
N TYR A 79 -6.31 4.58 20.64
CA TYR A 79 -5.01 4.10 21.08
C TYR A 79 -3.98 5.22 21.04
N GLU A 80 -3.03 5.14 21.95
CA GLU A 80 -1.79 5.89 21.88
C GLU A 80 -0.65 4.92 21.55
N GLY A 81 0.27 5.36 20.71
CA GLY A 81 1.46 4.59 20.35
C GLY A 81 2.64 5.49 20.08
N ILE A 82 3.78 4.89 19.81
CA ILE A 82 5.01 5.60 19.45
C ILE A 82 5.34 5.31 18.01
N LEU A 83 5.35 6.36 17.18
CA LEU A 83 5.84 6.29 15.82
C LEU A 83 7.28 5.76 15.84
N ASP A 84 7.57 4.76 15.02
CA ASP A 84 8.94 4.25 14.85
C ASP A 84 9.59 4.84 13.61
N ASN A 85 8.86 4.78 12.50
CA ASN A 85 9.28 5.29 11.22
C ASN A 85 8.07 5.74 10.38
N ILE A 86 8.30 6.70 9.51
CA ILE A 86 7.29 7.30 8.63
C ILE A 86 7.87 7.48 7.23
N SER A 87 7.00 7.39 6.22
CA SER A 87 7.30 7.58 4.81
C SER A 87 6.19 8.39 4.17
N LEU A 88 6.32 8.73 2.89
CA LEU A 88 5.28 9.45 2.16
C LEU A 88 3.95 8.66 2.12
N GLY A 89 4.03 7.32 2.05
CA GLY A 89 2.85 6.45 1.90
C GLY A 89 2.25 5.91 3.21
N GLY A 90 2.92 6.07 4.35
CA GLY A 90 2.47 5.48 5.60
C GLY A 90 3.54 5.42 6.68
N PHE A 91 3.24 4.75 7.78
CA PHE A 91 4.11 4.65 8.94
C PHE A 91 3.94 3.35 9.72
N PHE A 92 4.90 3.09 10.61
CA PHE A 92 4.83 2.04 11.62
C PHE A 92 4.72 2.66 13.01
N VAL A 93 3.81 2.14 13.82
CA VAL A 93 3.64 2.55 15.21
C VAL A 93 3.84 1.35 16.13
N ASN A 94 4.65 1.55 17.16
CA ASN A 94 4.81 0.61 18.26
C ASN A 94 3.68 0.78 19.28
N GLY A 95 3.18 -0.33 19.80
CA GLY A 95 2.11 -0.36 20.79
C GLY A 95 1.28 -1.64 20.76
N VAL A 96 0.35 -1.76 21.70
CA VAL A 96 -0.57 -2.89 21.79
C VAL A 96 -1.92 -2.50 21.21
N PHE A 97 -2.26 -3.07 20.05
CA PHE A 97 -3.48 -2.72 19.30
C PHE A 97 -4.39 -3.93 19.18
N LYS A 98 -5.67 -3.77 19.57
CA LYS A 98 -6.71 -4.82 19.45
C LYS A 98 -7.58 -4.61 18.20
N GLN A 99 -7.00 -4.08 17.12
CA GLN A 99 -7.71 -3.75 15.88
C GLN A 99 -7.31 -4.71 14.76
N PRO A 100 -8.26 -5.33 14.03
CA PRO A 100 -7.93 -6.19 12.90
C PRO A 100 -7.36 -5.42 11.70
N LYS A 101 -6.73 -6.18 10.80
CA LYS A 101 -6.25 -5.66 9.51
C LYS A 101 -7.42 -5.06 8.72
N SER A 102 -7.11 -4.09 7.86
CA SER A 102 -8.09 -3.36 7.04
C SER A 102 -9.02 -2.42 7.82
N ASN A 103 -8.83 -2.25 9.13
CA ASN A 103 -9.52 -1.19 9.85
C ASN A 103 -8.97 0.19 9.49
N ILE A 104 -9.89 1.16 9.49
CA ILE A 104 -9.61 2.56 9.20
C ILE A 104 -9.55 3.33 10.51
N CYS A 105 -8.55 4.21 10.64
CA CYS A 105 -8.41 5.12 11.76
C CYS A 105 -8.20 6.56 11.29
N LYS A 106 -8.56 7.50 12.16
CA LYS A 106 -7.98 8.84 12.13
C LYS A 106 -6.64 8.81 12.86
N ILE A 107 -5.70 9.56 12.32
CA ILE A 107 -4.33 9.66 12.78
C ILE A 107 -4.13 11.10 13.22
N ASP A 108 -3.62 11.27 14.43
CA ASP A 108 -3.16 12.55 14.96
C ASP A 108 -1.72 12.41 15.45
N LEU A 109 -0.80 12.95 14.65
CA LEU A 109 0.60 13.07 14.98
C LEU A 109 0.81 14.41 15.69
N LYS A 110 1.01 14.33 17.02
CA LYS A 110 1.23 15.50 17.86
C LYS A 110 2.53 16.22 17.47
N GLU A 111 2.55 17.53 17.72
CA GLU A 111 3.74 18.36 17.55
C GLU A 111 4.89 17.81 18.40
N SER A 112 6.11 17.85 17.85
CA SER A 112 7.29 17.75 18.71
C SER A 112 7.61 19.11 19.30
N ALA A 113 8.13 19.12 20.52
CA ALA A 113 8.61 20.33 21.19
C ALA A 113 9.70 21.07 20.41
N ARG A 114 10.30 20.46 19.38
CA ARG A 114 11.42 21.00 18.59
C ARG A 114 11.06 21.43 17.16
N SER A 115 9.84 21.17 16.69
CA SER A 115 9.41 21.51 15.33
C SER A 115 8.38 22.63 15.34
N LEU A 116 8.51 23.60 14.42
CA LEU A 116 7.44 24.51 14.02
C LEU A 116 6.11 23.75 13.93
N LYS A 117 5.03 24.40 14.37
CA LYS A 117 3.65 23.92 14.55
C LYS A 117 3.05 23.12 13.38
N HIS A 118 3.53 21.90 13.13
CA HIS A 118 3.09 21.07 12.02
C HIS A 118 2.48 19.78 12.54
N SER A 119 1.26 19.89 13.11
CA SER A 119 0.45 18.69 13.31
C SER A 119 0.13 18.04 11.95
N ILE A 120 0.11 16.71 11.94
CA ILE A 120 -0.31 15.93 10.76
C ILE A 120 -1.57 15.18 11.17
N HIS A 121 -2.68 15.52 10.50
CA HIS A 121 -3.94 14.81 10.63
C HIS A 121 -4.25 14.07 9.32
N ALA A 122 -4.54 12.78 9.43
CA ALA A 122 -4.79 11.93 8.29
C ALA A 122 -5.81 10.83 8.62
N VAL A 123 -6.27 10.14 7.59
CA VAL A 123 -6.98 8.86 7.66
C VAL A 123 -6.03 7.78 7.18
N GLY A 124 -5.97 6.68 7.91
CA GLY A 124 -5.11 5.55 7.59
C GLY A 124 -5.83 4.22 7.63
N LEU A 125 -5.20 3.23 7.01
CA LEU A 125 -5.65 1.85 6.96
C LEU A 125 -4.57 0.93 7.53
N ILE A 126 -4.95 0.02 8.43
CA ILE A 126 -4.05 -1.04 8.90
C ILE A 126 -3.79 -2.03 7.76
N VAL A 127 -2.53 -2.15 7.34
CA VAL A 127 -2.12 -3.11 6.29
C VAL A 127 -1.42 -4.34 6.84
N ARG A 128 -0.78 -4.23 8.02
CA ARG A 128 -0.11 -5.34 8.71
C ARG A 128 -0.17 -5.14 10.22
N ILE A 129 -0.26 -6.24 10.95
CA ILE A 129 -0.24 -6.29 12.41
C ILE A 129 0.94 -7.16 12.83
N PHE A 130 1.65 -6.71 13.85
CA PHE A 130 2.77 -7.40 14.46
C PHE A 130 2.57 -7.42 15.98
N ASN A 131 3.30 -8.27 16.68
CA ASN A 131 3.24 -8.32 18.14
C ASN A 131 3.70 -7.00 18.79
N SER A 132 4.59 -6.27 18.12
CA SER A 132 5.14 -5.00 18.61
C SER A 132 4.35 -3.76 18.16
N GLY A 133 3.41 -3.88 17.22
CA GLY A 133 2.78 -2.71 16.63
C GLY A 133 2.01 -2.97 15.34
N ILE A 134 1.66 -1.89 14.64
CA ILE A 134 0.89 -1.95 13.38
C ILE A 134 1.52 -1.08 12.30
N ALA A 135 1.43 -1.56 11.05
CA ALA A 135 1.78 -0.79 9.87
C ALA A 135 0.51 -0.19 9.27
N ILE A 136 0.54 1.12 9.06
CA ILE A 136 -0.58 1.91 8.56
C ILE A 136 -0.17 2.60 7.26
N VAL A 137 -1.03 2.54 6.25
CA VAL A 137 -0.89 3.36 5.03
C VAL A 137 -1.80 4.57 5.12
N PHE A 138 -1.33 5.70 4.61
CA PHE A 138 -2.18 6.88 4.46
C PHE A 138 -3.19 6.65 3.34
N VAL A 139 -4.45 6.88 3.68
CA VAL A 139 -5.59 6.77 2.76
C VAL A 139 -5.99 8.15 2.27
N GLY A 140 -6.02 9.14 3.16
CA GLY A 140 -6.30 10.51 2.77
C GLY A 140 -6.03 11.51 3.87
N MET A 141 -5.85 12.76 3.49
CA MET A 141 -5.57 13.87 4.40
C MET A 141 -5.89 15.20 3.70
N LYS A 142 -5.98 16.30 4.45
CA LYS A 142 -6.05 17.63 3.81
C LYS A 142 -4.68 18.00 3.22
N SER A 143 -4.67 18.77 2.14
CA SER A 143 -3.47 19.20 1.41
C SER A 143 -2.45 19.90 2.30
N LYS A 144 -2.93 20.69 3.28
CA LYS A 144 -2.07 21.32 4.29
C LYS A 144 -1.32 20.28 5.13
N TYR A 145 -1.96 19.18 5.52
CA TYR A 145 -1.33 18.11 6.31
C TYR A 145 -0.39 17.27 5.46
N TYR A 146 -0.71 17.09 4.17
CA TYR A 146 0.22 16.47 3.23
C TYR A 146 1.48 17.33 3.03
N ARG A 147 1.34 18.66 2.97
CA ARG A 147 2.48 19.58 2.95
C ARG A 147 3.32 19.46 4.24
N ASN A 148 2.68 19.42 5.40
CA ASN A 148 3.35 19.23 6.68
C ASN A 148 4.12 17.91 6.73
N LEU A 149 3.52 16.81 6.24
CA LEU A 149 4.19 15.51 6.13
C LEU A 149 5.45 15.60 5.27
N LYS A 150 5.38 16.25 4.10
CA LYS A 150 6.56 16.44 3.23
C LYS A 150 7.67 17.23 3.92
N ILE A 151 7.32 18.30 4.62
CA ILE A 151 8.28 19.10 5.40
C ILE A 151 8.92 18.22 6.48
N GLU A 152 8.10 17.50 7.25
CA GLU A 152 8.55 16.65 8.36
C GLU A 152 9.54 15.57 7.88
N LEU A 153 9.22 14.91 6.75
CA LEU A 153 10.08 13.91 6.13
C LEU A 153 11.42 14.52 5.68
N LEU A 154 11.39 15.66 5.00
CA LEU A 154 12.60 16.33 4.51
C LEU A 154 13.48 16.85 5.64
N THR A 155 12.89 17.31 6.75
CA THR A 155 13.63 17.81 7.92
C THR A 155 14.38 16.71 8.66
N HIS A 156 13.82 15.50 8.74
CA HIS A 156 14.41 14.38 9.50
C HIS A 156 15.13 13.36 8.62
N ALA A 157 15.11 13.54 7.30
CA ALA A 157 15.81 12.68 6.37
C ALA A 157 17.31 12.67 6.61
N THR A 158 17.92 11.48 6.66
CA THR A 158 19.39 11.36 6.62
C THR A 158 19.95 11.87 5.29
N ILE A 159 19.23 11.63 4.18
CA ILE A 159 19.61 12.07 2.84
C ILE A 159 18.39 12.75 2.18
N PRO A 160 18.22 14.08 2.37
CA PRO A 160 17.05 14.79 1.87
C PRO A 160 16.87 14.77 0.34
N SER A 161 17.94 14.59 -0.44
CA SER A 161 17.87 14.55 -1.91
C SER A 161 17.04 13.37 -2.42
N VAL A 162 17.26 12.16 -1.89
CA VAL A 162 16.51 10.96 -2.26
C VAL A 162 15.01 11.16 -2.02
N LEU A 163 14.65 11.75 -0.87
CA LEU A 163 13.25 12.04 -0.56
C LEU A 163 12.64 13.13 -1.45
N ARG A 164 13.43 14.09 -1.96
CA ARG A 164 12.91 15.08 -2.92
C ARG A 164 12.49 14.40 -4.22
N ASP A 165 13.28 13.46 -4.72
CA ASP A 165 12.97 12.73 -5.94
C ASP A 165 11.70 11.88 -5.76
N GLU A 166 11.58 11.17 -4.63
CA GLU A 166 10.36 10.43 -4.28
C GLU A 166 9.12 11.35 -4.17
N ILE A 167 9.29 12.54 -3.58
CA ILE A 167 8.22 13.54 -3.46
C ILE A 167 7.88 14.17 -4.81
N ALA A 168 8.80 14.24 -5.77
CA ALA A 168 8.53 14.75 -7.11
C ALA A 168 7.72 13.75 -7.94
N GLN A 169 7.93 12.45 -7.74
CA GLN A 169 7.26 11.39 -8.49
C GLN A 169 5.76 11.23 -8.15
N GLN A 170 5.30 11.61 -6.95
CA GLN A 170 3.89 11.66 -6.45
C GLN A 170 2.89 10.61 -6.98
N ASP A 171 3.34 9.39 -7.27
CA ASP A 171 2.53 8.48 -8.09
C ASP A 171 1.35 7.83 -7.35
N ILE A 172 1.35 7.89 -6.01
CA ILE A 172 0.33 7.23 -5.18
C ILE A 172 -0.79 8.16 -4.68
N PHE A 173 -0.68 9.48 -4.86
CA PHE A 173 -1.68 10.43 -4.37
C PHE A 173 -2.37 11.20 -5.49
N GLU A 174 -3.66 11.43 -5.32
CA GLU A 174 -4.50 12.29 -6.15
C GLU A 174 -5.00 13.47 -5.33
N PHE A 175 -5.02 14.64 -5.97
CA PHE A 175 -5.50 15.88 -5.39
C PHE A 175 -6.92 16.17 -5.89
N ASP A 176 -7.81 16.44 -4.95
CA ASP A 176 -9.19 16.86 -5.19
C ASP A 176 -9.47 18.08 -4.30
N GLY A 177 -9.16 19.26 -4.83
CA GLY A 177 -9.22 20.52 -4.09
C GLY A 177 -8.26 20.52 -2.89
N ASP A 178 -8.81 20.65 -1.69
CA ASP A 178 -8.05 20.64 -0.43
C ASP A 178 -7.83 19.23 0.14
N PHE A 179 -8.27 18.19 -0.56
CA PHE A 179 -8.17 16.80 -0.14
C PHE A 179 -7.14 16.04 -0.98
N VAL A 180 -6.30 15.25 -0.32
CA VAL A 180 -5.29 14.38 -0.94
C VAL A 180 -5.64 12.94 -0.57
N CYS A 181 -5.74 12.06 -1.56
CA CYS A 181 -6.15 10.68 -1.37
C CYS A 181 -5.25 9.68 -2.10
N ASN A 182 -5.10 8.49 -1.53
CA ASN A 182 -4.29 7.44 -2.14
C ASN A 182 -5.04 6.85 -3.34
N ARG A 183 -4.44 6.89 -4.54
CA ARG A 183 -5.03 6.41 -5.81
C ARG A 183 -5.43 4.94 -5.76
N ASN A 184 -4.68 4.15 -4.99
CA ASN A 184 -4.90 2.71 -4.87
C ASN A 184 -6.03 2.35 -3.92
N PHE A 185 -6.70 3.34 -3.31
CA PHE A 185 -7.75 3.11 -2.33
C PHE A 185 -9.13 3.43 -2.91
N THR A 186 -9.95 2.39 -3.11
CA THR A 186 -11.25 2.45 -3.81
C THR A 186 -12.42 2.89 -2.94
N LEU A 187 -12.16 3.46 -1.76
CA LEU A 187 -13.21 3.82 -0.82
C LEU A 187 -13.84 5.17 -1.21
N ASN A 188 -15.13 5.33 -0.91
CA ASN A 188 -15.87 6.55 -1.23
C ASN A 188 -15.18 7.80 -0.63
N ARG A 189 -14.72 8.72 -1.50
CA ARG A 189 -13.98 9.93 -1.13
C ARG A 189 -14.78 10.84 -0.18
N ASP A 190 -16.10 10.94 -0.36
CA ASP A 190 -16.95 11.75 0.52
C ASP A 190 -16.98 11.19 1.94
N LYS A 191 -16.92 9.86 2.09
CA LYS A 191 -16.82 9.22 3.40
C LYS A 191 -15.48 9.55 4.07
N LEU A 192 -14.39 9.60 3.32
CA LEU A 192 -13.07 9.97 3.83
C LEU A 192 -13.00 11.45 4.23
N LYS A 193 -13.55 12.36 3.41
CA LYS A 193 -13.66 13.79 3.72
C LYS A 193 -14.42 13.99 5.04
N LYS A 194 -15.58 13.34 5.19
CA LYS A 194 -16.38 13.38 6.44
C LYS A 194 -15.62 12.88 7.68
N LEU A 195 -14.69 11.93 7.52
CA LEU A 195 -13.86 11.47 8.64
C LEU A 195 -12.83 12.54 9.06
N LEU A 196 -12.29 13.32 8.12
CA LEU A 196 -11.34 14.39 8.39
C LEU A 196 -12.00 15.65 8.98
N ASP A 197 -13.26 15.93 8.63
CA ASP A 197 -13.97 17.13 9.10
C ASP A 197 -14.65 16.95 10.47
N ARG A 198 -14.84 15.70 10.90
CA ARG A 198 -15.37 15.41 12.24
C ARG A 198 -14.26 15.56 13.29
N PRO A 199 -14.51 16.19 14.44
CA PRO A 199 -13.58 16.17 15.58
C PRO A 199 -13.31 14.76 16.14
#